data_AF-A0A430PY01-F1
#
_entry.id   AF-A0A430PY01-F1
#
_cell.length_a   1.000
_cell.length_b   1.000
_cell.length_c   1.000
_cell.angle_alpha   90.00
_cell.angle_beta   90.00
_cell.angle_gamma   90.00
#
_symmetry.space_group_name_H-M   'P 1'
#
loop_
_entity.id
_entity.type
_entity.pdbx_description
1 polymer ?
#
loop_
_entity_poly.entity_id
_entity_poly.type
_entity_poly.pdbx_seq_one_letter_code
_entity_poly.pdbx_strand_id
1 'polypeptide(L)' 'MLIFFNKIFCVHGGLSPTITTLDQIRTIDRKQEVPHDGPMCDLLWSDPEETAGWGVSPRGAGYLFGSDVVANFNQVS' A
#
# COMPACT_ATOMS: atom_id res chain seq x y z
N MET A 1 3.59 -9.97 2.49
CA MET A 1 3.95 -9.18 1.30
C MET A 1 5.00 -9.94 0.49
N LEU A 2 4.72 -10.17 -0.79
CA LEU A 2 5.54 -10.99 -1.68
C LEU A 2 5.68 -10.28 -3.04
N ILE A 3 6.83 -10.44 -3.68
CA ILE A 3 7.05 -10.00 -5.07
C ILE A 3 7.45 -11.25 -5.86
N PHE A 4 6.68 -11.58 -6.89
CA PHE A 4 6.97 -12.70 -7.78
C PHE A 4 7.44 -12.19 -9.14
N PHE A 5 8.60 -12.69 -9.59
CA PHE A 5 9.19 -12.40 -10.90
C PHE A 5 9.30 -10.91 -11.26
N ASN A 6 9.36 -10.01 -10.27
CA ASN A 6 9.31 -8.55 -10.45
C ASN A 6 8.12 -8.06 -11.29
N LYS A 7 7.00 -8.81 -11.28
CA LYS A 7 5.80 -8.52 -12.07
C LYS A 7 4.52 -8.55 -11.25
N ILE A 8 4.50 -9.35 -10.19
CA ILE A 8 3.33 -9.50 -9.33
C ILE A 8 3.72 -9.08 -7.92
N PHE A 9 3.04 -8.05 -7.42
CA PHE A 9 3.15 -7.61 -6.03
C PHE A 9 1.90 -8.09 -5.27
N CYS A 10 2.12 -8.83 -4.17
CA CYS A 10 1.05 -9.29 -3.29
C CYS A 10 1.23 -8.67 -1.90
N VAL A 11 0.18 -8.04 -1.40
CA VAL A 11 0.14 -7.38 -0.09
C VAL A 11 -1.12 -7.81 0.68
N HIS A 12 -1.14 -7.65 2.00
CA HIS A 12 -2.26 -8.10 2.83
C HIS A 12 -3.48 -7.19 2.70
N GLY A 13 -3.28 -5.87 2.86
CA GLY A 13 -4.31 -4.86 2.63
C GLY A 13 -4.18 -4.29 1.22
N GLY A 14 -3.37 -3.23 1.09
CA GLY A 14 -3.33 -2.45 -0.14
C GLY A 14 -2.11 -1.56 -0.29
N LEU A 15 -2.26 -0.48 -1.05
CA LEU A 15 -1.18 0.48 -1.33
C LEU A 15 -1.11 1.57 -0.25
N SER A 16 -0.01 2.32 -0.21
CA SER A 16 0.18 3.47 0.70
C SER A 16 0.46 4.74 -0.10
N PRO A 17 -0.09 5.91 0.29
CA PRO A 17 0.22 7.19 -0.35
C PRO A 17 1.68 7.61 -0.14
N THR A 18 2.36 7.02 0.84
CA THR A 18 3.78 7.29 1.15
C THR A 18 4.74 6.33 0.45
N ILE A 19 4.21 5.33 -0.29
CA ILE A 19 5.00 4.32 -0.99
C ILE A 19 4.71 4.43 -2.49
N THR A 20 5.73 4.80 -3.23
CA THR A 20 5.69 4.99 -4.69
C THR A 20 6.46 3.90 -5.45
N THR A 21 7.36 3.17 -4.79
CA THR A 21 8.18 2.14 -5.41
C THR A 21 8.32 0.89 -4.54
N LEU A 22 8.59 -0.26 -5.17
CA LEU A 22 8.87 -1.52 -4.47
C LEU A 22 10.16 -1.49 -3.64
N ASP A 23 11.09 -0.59 -3.94
CA ASP A 23 12.32 -0.46 -3.15
C ASP A 23 12.09 0.23 -1.81
N GLN A 24 11.19 1.22 -1.75
CA GLN A 24 10.80 1.84 -0.47
C GLN A 24 10.23 0.79 0.50
N ILE A 25 9.45 -0.13 -0.03
CA ILE A 25 8.89 -1.26 0.72
C ILE A 25 9.99 -2.14 1.35
N ARG A 26 11.11 -2.36 0.65
CA ARG A 26 12.22 -3.19 1.14
C ARG A 26 12.95 -2.56 2.31
N THR A 27 12.85 -1.24 2.47
CA THR A 27 13.50 -0.48 3.56
C THR A 27 12.70 -0.46 4.86
N ILE A 28 11.44 -0.92 4.85
CA ILE A 28 10.60 -0.98 6.05
C ILE A 28 11.17 -2.00 7.04
N ASP A 29 11.50 -1.55 8.25
CA ASP A 29 11.81 -2.45 9.36
C ASP A 29 10.53 -3.16 9.80
N ARG A 30 10.50 -4.47 9.60
CA ARG A 30 9.33 -5.33 9.86
C ARG A 30 9.44 -6.10 11.16
N LYS A 31 10.55 -5.99 11.90
CA LYS A 31 10.77 -6.71 13.16
C LYS A 31 10.31 -5.88 14.37
N GLN A 32 9.09 -5.36 14.28
CA GLN A 32 8.47 -4.54 15.30
C GLN A 32 6.95 -4.76 15.31
N GLU A 33 6.28 -4.27 16.36
CA GLU A 33 4.82 -4.17 16.36
C GLU A 33 4.37 -3.23 15.23
N VAL A 34 3.21 -3.54 14.64
CA VAL A 34 2.65 -2.71 13.56
C VAL A 34 2.33 -1.32 14.14
N PRO A 35 2.90 -0.24 13.60
CA PRO A 35 2.57 1.10 14.04
C PRO A 35 1.09 1.45 13.77
N HIS A 36 0.54 2.42 14.48
CA HIS A 36 -0.84 2.88 14.26
C HIS A 36 -1.02 3.66 12.94
N ASP A 37 0.06 4.19 12.37
CA ASP A 37 0.08 4.96 11.13
C ASP A 37 1.31 4.63 10.26
N GLY A 38 1.37 5.23 9.07
CA GLY A 38 2.51 5.14 8.18
C GLY A 38 2.56 3.89 7.30
N PRO A 39 3.68 3.71 6.56
CA PRO A 39 3.74 2.80 5.41
C PRO A 39 3.47 1.34 5.76
N MET A 40 3.88 0.86 6.93
CA MET A 40 3.60 -0.51 7.36
C MET A 40 2.13 -0.72 7.71
N CYS A 41 1.50 0.25 8.36
CA CYS A 41 0.07 0.23 8.68
C CYS A 41 -0.75 0.26 7.40
N ASP A 42 -0.43 1.18 6.48
CA ASP A 42 -1.14 1.35 5.21
C ASP A 42 -1.09 0.08 4.35
N LEU A 43 0.07 -0.57 4.23
CA LEU A 43 0.18 -1.83 3.47
C LEU A 43 -0.66 -2.97 4.06
N LEU A 44 -0.94 -2.94 5.37
CA LEU A 44 -1.73 -3.96 6.04
C LEU A 44 -3.23 -3.65 6.06
N TRP A 45 -3.62 -2.37 6.04
CA TRP A 45 -5.00 -1.94 6.34
C TRP A 45 -5.69 -1.14 5.24
N SER A 46 -4.99 -0.75 4.17
CA SER A 46 -5.62 -0.03 3.06
C SER A 46 -6.45 -0.95 2.18
N ASP A 47 -7.55 -0.45 1.62
CA ASP A 47 -8.51 -1.19 0.80
C ASP A 47 -8.72 -0.50 -0.56
N PRO A 48 -8.96 -1.24 -1.66
CA PRO A 48 -9.36 -0.65 -2.92
C PRO A 48 -10.80 -0.09 -2.87
N GLU A 49 -11.06 0.99 -3.60
CA GLU A 49 -12.39 1.60 -3.75
C GLU A 49 -12.64 2.03 -5.20
N GLU A 50 -13.92 2.19 -5.58
CA GLU A 50 -14.32 2.64 -6.92
C GLU A 50 -14.02 4.13 -7.16
N THR A 51 -13.87 4.91 -6.09
CA THR A 51 -13.57 6.34 -6.16
C THR A 51 -12.12 6.57 -6.58
N ALA A 52 -11.88 7.53 -7.46
CA ALA A 52 -10.55 7.90 -7.89
C ALA A 52 -9.71 8.53 -6.76
N GLY A 53 -8.41 8.27 -6.77
CA GLY A 53 -7.44 8.84 -5.84
C GLY A 53 -7.41 8.12 -4.47
N TRP A 54 -7.08 8.88 -3.43
CA TRP A 54 -6.97 8.38 -2.06
C TRP A 54 -8.12 8.87 -1.19
N GLY A 55 -8.63 8.01 -0.31
CA GLY A 55 -9.62 8.31 0.73
C GLY A 55 -9.16 7.85 2.10
N VAL A 56 -9.74 8.41 3.17
CA VAL A 56 -9.46 7.95 4.54
C VAL A 56 -10.26 6.67 4.79
N SER A 57 -9.60 5.64 5.31
CA SER A 57 -10.28 4.39 5.64
C SER A 57 -11.27 4.58 6.80
N PRO A 58 -12.53 4.11 6.68
CA PRO A 58 -13.50 4.13 7.77
C PRO A 58 -13.12 3.16 8.90
N ARG A 59 -12.12 2.30 8.70
CA ARG A 59 -11.59 1.37 9.72
C ARG A 59 -10.73 2.08 10.77
N GLY A 60 -10.37 3.34 10.56
CA GLY A 60 -9.48 4.10 11.43
C GLY A 60 -7.99 3.78 11.25
N ALA A 61 -7.63 3.00 10.22
CA ALA A 61 -6.25 2.67 9.84
C ALA A 61 -6.16 2.47 8.32
N GLY A 62 -5.08 2.94 7.71
CA GLY A 62 -4.84 2.88 6.26
C GLY A 62 -5.73 3.82 5.45
N TYR A 63 -5.76 3.59 4.12
CA TYR A 63 -6.45 4.44 3.15
C TYR A 63 -7.35 3.62 2.22
N LEU A 64 -8.32 4.29 1.61
CA LEU A 64 -9.04 3.80 0.43
C LEU A 64 -8.29 4.27 -0.82
N PHE A 65 -8.24 3.45 -1.87
CA PHE A 65 -7.54 3.84 -3.10
C PHE A 65 -8.24 3.37 -4.38
N GLY A 66 -8.27 4.27 -5.36
CA GLY A 66 -8.86 4.05 -6.67
C GLY A 66 -8.00 3.23 -7.63
N SER A 67 -8.63 2.81 -8.73
CA SER A 67 -7.95 2.11 -9.84
C SER A 67 -6.83 2.94 -10.50
N ASP A 68 -6.94 4.27 -10.47
CA ASP A 68 -5.94 5.21 -10.94
C ASP A 68 -4.65 5.16 -10.10
N VAL A 69 -4.79 5.01 -8.77
CA VAL A 69 -3.65 4.84 -7.86
C VAL A 69 -2.91 3.54 -8.18
N VAL A 70 -3.65 2.45 -8.42
CA VAL A 70 -3.07 1.15 -8.82
C VAL A 70 -2.34 1.25 -10.16
N ALA A 71 -2.94 1.92 -11.14
CA ALA A 71 -2.33 2.12 -12.45
C ALA A 71 -1.02 2.91 -12.34
N ASN A 72 -1.00 3.99 -11.56
CA ASN A 72 0.19 4.80 -11.35
C ASN A 72 1.30 3.99 -10.65
N PHE A 73 0.96 3.26 -9.57
CA PHE A 73 1.91 2.42 -8.85
C PHE A 73 2.57 1.37 -9.77
N ASN A 74 1.77 0.72 -10.63
CA ASN A 74 2.26 -0.31 -11.56
C ASN A 74 3.09 0.25 -12.73
N GLN A 75 2.94 1.52 -13.11
CA GLN A 75 3.74 2.15 -14.18
C GLN A 75 5.14 2.57 -13.70
N VAL A 76 5.27 2.86 -12.41
CA VAL A 76 6.51 3.35 -11.79
C VAL A 76 7.36 2.20 -11.23
N SER A 77 6.79 0.99 -11.13
CA SER A 77 7.39 -0.20 -10.51
C SER A 77 8.09 -1.16 -11.49
#